data_AF-F8C4K7-F1
#
_entry.id   AF-F8C4K7-F1
#
_cell.length_a   1.000
_cell.length_b   1.000
_cell.length_c   1.000
_cell.angle_alpha   90.00
_cell.angle_beta   90.00
_cell.angle_gamma   90.00
#
_symmetry.space_group_name_H-M   'P 1'
#
loop_
_entity.id
_entity.type
_entity.pdbx_description
1 polymer ?
#
loop_
_entity_poly.entity_id
_entity_poly.type
_entity_poly.pdbx_seq_one_letter_code
_entity_poly.pdbx_strand_id
1 'polypeptide(L)'
;MKRKFIFTIFISFFVSVILGYSQERIKIANEEWILLNIGPKEEKLFYSPSSIKKLTKDKIRVNILYYPSSEIVNRCKNYWIQWFLSGEYREVLWEGLPEEDNKKCETLKYGIYEYEIDCAKRKYRDKNWTWYNKENEILYSRGSVGVSFLSIPEDLIKDKIFEGVCKD
;
A
#
# COMPACT_ATOMS: atom_id res chain seq x y z
N MET A 1 -28.12 -26.96 33.81
CA MET A 1 -27.95 -25.71 33.01
C MET A 1 -26.49 -25.29 32.78
N LYS A 2 -25.57 -25.43 33.75
CA LYS A 2 -24.17 -24.94 33.63
C LYS A 2 -23.33 -25.52 32.46
N ARG A 3 -23.50 -26.80 32.10
CA ARG A 3 -22.73 -27.44 31.00
C ARG A 3 -23.08 -26.91 29.59
N LYS A 4 -24.34 -26.54 29.34
CA LYS A 4 -24.77 -26.03 28.03
C LYS A 4 -24.20 -24.63 27.78
N PHE A 5 -24.13 -23.78 28.80
CA PHE A 5 -23.61 -22.41 28.71
C PHE A 5 -22.10 -22.36 28.41
N ILE A 6 -21.30 -23.19 29.07
CA ILE A 6 -19.85 -23.27 28.83
C ILE A 6 -19.57 -23.78 27.40
N PHE A 7 -20.36 -24.75 26.94
CA PHE A 7 -20.23 -25.29 25.57
C PHE A 7 -20.56 -24.25 24.49
N THR A 8 -21.58 -23.40 24.73
CA THR A 8 -21.90 -22.28 23.82
C THR A 8 -20.79 -21.24 23.77
N ILE A 9 -20.19 -20.88 24.91
CA ILE A 9 -19.03 -19.96 24.95
C ILE A 9 -17.86 -20.57 24.18
N PHE A 10 -17.55 -21.84 24.43
CA PHE A 10 -16.47 -22.55 23.75
C PHE A 10 -16.67 -22.58 22.23
N ILE A 11 -17.89 -22.86 21.75
CA ILE A 11 -18.22 -22.81 20.32
C ILE A 11 -18.11 -21.39 19.78
N SER A 12 -18.60 -20.35 20.47
CA SER A 12 -18.47 -18.97 19.97
C SER A 12 -17.00 -18.54 19.87
N PHE A 13 -16.18 -18.96 20.84
CA PHE A 13 -14.75 -18.72 20.83
C PHE A 13 -14.09 -19.50 19.68
N PHE A 14 -14.43 -20.78 19.49
CA PHE A 14 -13.92 -21.59 18.39
C PHE A 14 -14.34 -21.05 17.01
N VAL A 15 -15.58 -20.59 16.87
CA VAL A 15 -16.08 -19.95 15.64
C VAL A 15 -15.36 -18.63 15.40
N SER A 16 -15.09 -17.83 16.44
CA SER A 16 -14.28 -16.61 16.32
C SER A 16 -12.80 -16.88 16.00
N VAL A 17 -12.27 -18.03 16.43
CA VAL A 17 -10.88 -18.46 16.15
C VAL A 17 -10.77 -19.09 14.75
N ILE A 18 -11.77 -19.84 14.28
CA ILE A 18 -11.81 -20.44 12.93
C ILE A 18 -12.19 -19.42 11.85
N LEU A 19 -13.10 -18.48 12.14
CA LEU A 19 -13.33 -17.30 11.29
C LEU A 19 -12.23 -16.24 11.45
N GLY A 20 -11.35 -16.43 12.45
CA GLY A 20 -10.20 -15.61 12.73
C GLY A 20 -9.18 -15.70 11.59
N TYR A 21 -9.12 -14.63 10.80
CA TYR A 21 -8.10 -14.33 9.81
C TYR A 21 -8.03 -15.27 8.59
N SER A 22 -9.11 -15.31 7.81
CA SER A 22 -8.88 -15.44 6.36
C SER A 22 -8.13 -14.18 5.92
N GLN A 23 -6.84 -14.32 5.61
CA GLN A 23 -6.02 -13.21 5.13
C GLN A 23 -6.66 -12.70 3.82
N GLU A 24 -7.16 -11.46 3.83
CA GLU A 24 -7.88 -10.87 2.68
C GLU A 24 -6.99 -10.95 1.42
N ARG A 25 -7.55 -11.50 0.35
CA ARG A 25 -6.89 -11.68 -0.95
C ARG A 25 -7.71 -11.01 -2.03
N ILE A 26 -7.04 -10.28 -2.91
CA ILE A 26 -7.66 -9.63 -4.05
C ILE A 26 -6.86 -9.90 -5.32
N LYS A 27 -7.48 -9.69 -6.49
CA LYS A 27 -6.84 -9.86 -7.79
C LYS A 27 -6.87 -8.54 -8.57
N ILE A 28 -5.70 -8.03 -8.93
CA ILE A 28 -5.54 -6.80 -9.72
C ILE A 28 -4.41 -7.04 -10.73
N ALA A 29 -4.60 -6.58 -11.97
CA ALA A 29 -3.61 -6.73 -13.04
C ALA A 29 -3.11 -8.18 -13.23
N ASN A 30 -4.02 -9.16 -13.07
CA ASN A 30 -3.74 -10.60 -13.10
C ASN A 30 -2.80 -11.12 -12.00
N GLU A 31 -2.51 -10.31 -10.98
CA GLU A 31 -1.68 -10.63 -9.84
C GLU A 31 -2.55 -10.85 -8.58
N GLU A 32 -2.17 -11.82 -7.74
CA GLU A 32 -2.79 -12.05 -6.44
C GLU A 32 -2.11 -11.18 -5.38
N TRP A 33 -2.92 -10.47 -4.59
CA TRP A 33 -2.47 -9.56 -3.57
C TRP A 33 -3.00 -10.00 -2.23
N ILE A 34 -2.12 -10.09 -1.24
CA ILE A 34 -2.43 -10.55 0.10
C ILE A 34 -2.33 -9.37 1.07
N LEU A 35 -3.35 -9.17 1.90
CA LEU A 35 -3.41 -8.08 2.86
C LEU A 35 -2.25 -8.15 3.86
N LEU A 36 -1.54 -7.03 3.98
CA LEU A 36 -0.49 -6.78 4.98
C LEU A 36 -1.04 -6.01 6.17
N ASN A 37 -1.75 -4.91 5.92
CA ASN A 37 -2.20 -4.01 6.98
C ASN A 37 -3.43 -3.19 6.55
N ILE A 38 -4.18 -2.72 7.55
CA ILE A 38 -5.26 -1.74 7.39
C ILE A 38 -4.95 -0.55 8.30
N GLY A 39 -4.96 0.64 7.73
CA GLY A 39 -4.74 1.90 8.44
C GLY A 39 -5.98 2.38 9.19
N PRO A 40 -5.82 3.31 10.14
CA PRO A 40 -6.93 3.86 10.91
C PRO A 40 -7.91 4.69 10.08
N LYS A 41 -7.52 5.14 8.87
CA LYS A 41 -8.40 5.89 7.94
C LYS A 41 -8.81 5.00 6.75
N GLU A 42 -8.92 3.70 7.00
CA GLU A 42 -9.31 2.68 6.02
C GLU A 42 -8.33 2.49 4.84
N GLU A 43 -7.10 3.00 4.97
CA GLU A 43 -6.03 2.64 4.04
C GLU A 43 -5.83 1.12 4.04
N LYS A 44 -5.54 0.53 2.88
CA LYS A 44 -5.18 -0.89 2.81
C LYS A 44 -3.85 -1.08 2.14
N LEU A 45 -3.04 -1.96 2.72
CA LEU A 45 -1.75 -2.34 2.21
C LEU A 45 -1.75 -3.83 1.90
N PHE A 46 -1.32 -4.19 0.70
CA PHE A 46 -1.19 -5.58 0.27
C PHE A 46 0.22 -5.80 -0.29
N TYR A 47 0.67 -7.06 -0.31
CA TYR A 47 1.85 -7.47 -1.06
C TYR A 47 1.49 -8.56 -2.07
N SER A 48 2.27 -8.65 -3.14
CA SER A 48 2.16 -9.76 -4.06
C SER A 48 3.23 -10.83 -3.77
N PRO A 49 2.85 -12.07 -3.41
CA PRO A 49 3.79 -13.17 -3.31
C PRO A 49 4.48 -13.52 -4.62
N SER A 50 3.77 -13.43 -5.76
CA SER A 50 4.32 -13.74 -7.08
C SER A 50 5.36 -12.73 -7.55
N SER A 51 5.34 -11.50 -7.00
CA SER A 51 6.33 -10.48 -7.29
C SER A 51 7.65 -10.63 -6.52
N ILE A 52 7.72 -11.54 -5.53
CA ILE A 52 8.90 -11.67 -4.67
C ILE A 52 10.09 -12.18 -5.48
N LYS A 53 11.11 -11.34 -5.58
CA LYS A 53 12.41 -11.66 -6.19
C LYS A 53 13.50 -11.62 -5.13
N LYS A 54 14.11 -12.77 -4.82
CA LYS A 54 15.29 -12.84 -3.96
C LYS A 54 16.49 -12.19 -4.66
N LEU A 55 17.11 -11.21 -3.99
CA LEU A 55 18.32 -10.53 -4.47
C LEU A 55 19.57 -11.09 -3.79
N THR A 56 19.47 -11.33 -2.47
CA THR A 56 20.50 -11.99 -1.65
C THR A 56 19.81 -12.84 -0.59
N LYS A 57 20.57 -13.48 0.31
CA LYS A 57 20.02 -14.22 1.46
C LYS A 57 19.02 -13.38 2.27
N ASP A 58 19.36 -12.11 2.51
CA ASP A 58 18.60 -11.24 3.42
C ASP A 58 17.85 -10.13 2.67
N LYS A 59 17.98 -10.04 1.34
CA LYS A 59 17.37 -8.96 0.54
C LYS A 59 16.44 -9.51 -0.51
N ILE A 60 15.26 -8.91 -0.56
CA ILE A 60 14.22 -9.22 -1.53
C ILE A 60 13.74 -7.95 -2.21
N ARG A 61 13.11 -8.14 -3.37
CA ARG A 61 12.30 -7.13 -4.04
C ARG A 61 10.87 -7.64 -4.13
N VAL A 62 9.90 -6.78 -3.86
CA VAL A 62 8.47 -7.17 -3.83
C VAL A 62 7.61 -5.98 -4.22
N ASN A 63 6.47 -6.26 -4.85
CA ASN A 63 5.45 -5.26 -5.12
C ASN A 63 4.49 -5.13 -3.93
N ILE A 64 4.22 -3.89 -3.57
CA ILE A 64 3.29 -3.48 -2.53
C ILE A 64 2.16 -2.70 -3.20
N LEU A 65 0.92 -3.12 -2.98
CA LEU A 65 -0.26 -2.43 -3.44
C LEU A 65 -0.84 -1.61 -2.29
N TYR A 66 -1.12 -0.35 -2.56
CA TYR A 66 -1.61 0.61 -1.61
C TYR A 66 -2.94 1.21 -2.09
N TYR A 67 -3.97 1.05 -1.27
CA TYR A 67 -5.21 1.79 -1.39
C TYR A 67 -5.20 2.97 -0.41
N PRO A 68 -5.16 4.22 -0.92
CA PRO A 68 -5.13 5.40 -0.07
C PRO A 68 -6.49 5.69 0.54
N SER A 69 -6.48 6.42 1.65
CA SER A 69 -7.67 7.04 2.23
C SER A 69 -8.13 8.24 1.38
N SER A 70 -9.40 8.63 1.54
CA SER A 70 -9.95 9.82 0.87
C SER A 70 -9.18 11.10 1.19
N GLU A 71 -8.57 11.18 2.37
CA GLU A 71 -7.69 12.28 2.76
C GLU A 71 -6.45 12.38 1.87
N ILE A 72 -5.78 11.25 1.62
CA ILE A 72 -4.60 11.21 0.72
C ILE A 72 -5.01 11.55 -0.72
N VAL A 73 -6.17 11.08 -1.18
CA VAL A 73 -6.74 11.48 -2.48
C VAL A 73 -7.02 12.99 -2.52
N ASN A 74 -7.54 13.58 -1.45
CA ASN A 74 -7.79 15.02 -1.39
C ASN A 74 -6.50 15.84 -1.33
N ARG A 75 -5.44 15.33 -0.68
CA ARG A 75 -4.12 15.97 -0.71
C ARG A 75 -3.56 16.03 -2.13
N CYS A 76 -3.90 15.08 -2.99
CA CYS A 76 -3.59 15.14 -4.42
C CYS A 76 -4.10 16.42 -5.07
N LYS A 77 -5.25 16.95 -4.65
CA LYS A 77 -5.80 18.18 -5.24
C LYS A 77 -5.08 19.45 -4.77
N ASN A 78 -4.39 19.39 -3.62
CA ASN A 78 -3.93 20.57 -2.89
C ASN A 78 -2.41 20.74 -2.86
N TYR A 79 -1.64 19.66 -3.02
CA TYR A 79 -0.18 19.67 -2.85
C TYR A 79 0.48 18.93 -3.99
N TRP A 80 1.42 19.53 -4.72
CA TRP A 80 2.23 18.81 -5.70
C TRP A 80 3.72 19.14 -5.54
N ILE A 81 4.55 18.12 -5.67
CA ILE A 81 6.00 18.30 -5.76
C ILE A 81 6.40 17.88 -7.17
N GLN A 82 6.88 18.84 -7.96
CA GLN A 82 7.42 18.59 -9.29
C GLN A 82 8.93 18.38 -9.19
N TRP A 83 9.44 17.34 -9.86
CA TRP A 83 10.88 17.23 -10.06
C TRP A 83 11.33 18.28 -11.06
N PHE A 84 12.32 19.08 -10.69
CA PHE A 84 13.07 19.84 -11.68
C PHE A 84 14.21 18.99 -12.23
N LEU A 85 14.58 19.22 -13.50
CA LEU A 85 15.70 18.56 -14.17
C LEU A 85 17.04 18.66 -13.40
N SER A 86 17.14 19.58 -12.43
CA SER A 86 18.29 19.79 -11.56
C SER A 86 18.38 18.84 -10.35
N GLY A 87 17.41 17.95 -10.14
CA GLY A 87 17.35 17.09 -8.95
C GLY A 87 16.94 17.81 -7.67
N GLU A 88 16.57 19.09 -7.77
CA GLU A 88 16.01 19.88 -6.67
C GLU A 88 14.51 19.57 -6.51
N TYR A 89 14.10 19.36 -5.26
CA TYR A 89 12.69 19.23 -4.88
C TYR A 89 12.17 20.63 -4.53
N ARG A 90 11.14 21.10 -5.22
CA ARG A 90 10.30 22.18 -4.70
C ARG A 90 8.90 21.64 -4.46
N GLU A 91 8.47 21.72 -3.22
CA GLU A 91 7.05 21.63 -2.92
C GLU A 91 6.40 22.89 -3.49
N VAL A 92 5.61 22.71 -4.54
CA VAL A 92 4.86 23.79 -5.15
C VAL A 92 3.44 23.65 -4.63
N LEU A 93 3.09 24.51 -3.69
CA LEU A 93 1.70 24.70 -3.33
C LEU A 93 1.03 25.40 -4.51
N TRP A 94 0.23 24.65 -5.28
CA TRP A 94 -0.60 25.24 -6.31
C TRP A 94 -1.86 25.77 -5.66
N GLU A 95 -2.22 27.04 -5.92
CA GLU A 95 -3.55 27.56 -5.55
C GLU A 95 -4.68 26.86 -6.35
N GLY A 96 -4.32 26.16 -7.43
CA GLY A 96 -5.16 25.21 -8.15
C GLY A 96 -4.36 24.47 -9.21
N LEU A 97 -4.49 23.14 -9.26
CA LEU A 97 -3.86 22.32 -10.31
C LEU A 97 -4.45 22.61 -11.70
N PRO A 98 -3.67 22.39 -12.78
CA PRO A 98 -4.24 22.28 -14.11
C PRO A 98 -5.44 21.32 -14.11
N GLU A 99 -6.49 21.66 -14.85
CA GLU A 99 -7.75 20.91 -14.86
C GLU A 99 -7.55 19.42 -15.17
N GLU A 100 -6.57 19.11 -16.03
CA GLU A 100 -6.19 17.73 -16.39
C GLU A 100 -5.68 16.94 -15.17
N ASP A 101 -4.80 17.52 -14.36
CA ASP A 101 -4.21 16.85 -13.19
C ASP A 101 -5.20 16.76 -12.03
N ASN A 102 -6.11 17.73 -11.90
CA ASN A 102 -7.27 17.62 -11.02
C ASN A 102 -8.14 16.41 -11.36
N LYS A 103 -8.48 16.21 -12.65
CA LYS A 103 -9.24 15.05 -13.12
C LYS A 103 -8.53 13.72 -12.85
N LYS A 104 -7.20 13.69 -13.02
CA LYS A 104 -6.39 12.52 -12.64
C LYS A 104 -6.44 12.25 -11.13
N CYS A 105 -6.33 13.28 -10.28
CA CYS A 105 -6.48 13.12 -8.83
C CYS A 105 -7.85 12.59 -8.41
N GLU A 106 -8.92 13.01 -9.09
CA GLU A 106 -10.29 12.54 -8.81
C GLU A 106 -10.54 11.08 -9.16
N THR A 107 -9.78 10.56 -10.12
CA THR A 107 -9.91 9.17 -10.59
C THR A 107 -8.92 8.22 -9.92
N LEU A 108 -8.00 8.74 -9.11
CA LEU A 108 -6.96 7.99 -8.43
C LEU A 108 -7.56 6.91 -7.51
N LYS A 109 -7.11 5.67 -7.69
CA LYS A 109 -7.68 4.50 -7.00
C LYS A 109 -6.68 3.73 -6.16
N TYR A 110 -5.51 3.41 -6.70
CA TYR A 110 -4.47 2.65 -5.98
C TYR A 110 -3.08 2.91 -6.56
N GLY A 111 -2.06 2.65 -5.75
CA GLY A 111 -0.66 2.71 -6.13
C GLY A 111 0.01 1.35 -5.99
N ILE A 112 0.85 0.98 -6.96
CA ILE A 112 1.73 -0.17 -6.88
C ILE A 112 3.16 0.32 -6.74
N TYR A 113 3.84 -0.18 -5.72
CA TYR A 113 5.19 0.18 -5.36
C TYR A 113 6.13 -1.02 -5.41
N GLU A 114 7.23 -0.91 -6.13
CA GLU A 114 8.32 -1.88 -6.07
C GLU A 114 9.24 -1.53 -4.90
N TYR A 115 9.29 -2.37 -3.88
CA TYR A 115 10.12 -2.18 -2.70
C TYR A 115 11.32 -3.12 -2.73
N GLU A 116 12.49 -2.61 -2.35
CA GLU A 116 13.65 -3.42 -1.95
C GLU A 116 13.70 -3.48 -0.42
N ILE A 117 13.68 -4.68 0.13
CA ILE A 117 13.61 -4.94 1.56
C ILE A 117 14.86 -5.71 1.98
N ASP A 118 15.53 -5.22 3.03
CA ASP A 118 16.59 -5.90 3.77
C ASP A 118 15.98 -6.43 5.07
N CYS A 119 15.67 -7.74 5.07
CA CYS A 119 14.98 -8.42 6.16
C CYS A 119 15.83 -8.48 7.43
N ALA A 120 17.15 -8.68 7.30
CA ALA A 120 18.06 -8.74 8.44
C ALA A 120 18.22 -7.37 9.12
N LYS A 121 18.32 -6.29 8.33
CA LYS A 121 18.48 -4.92 8.88
C LYS A 121 17.17 -4.24 9.20
N ARG A 122 16.03 -4.87 8.87
CA ARG A 122 14.69 -4.25 8.93
C ARG A 122 14.66 -2.88 8.25
N LYS A 123 15.18 -2.82 7.02
CA LYS A 123 15.15 -1.61 6.19
C LYS A 123 14.43 -1.88 4.89
N TYR A 124 13.66 -0.91 4.41
CA TYR A 124 13.08 -0.95 3.08
C TYR A 124 13.30 0.38 2.37
N ARG A 125 13.23 0.34 1.05
CA ARG A 125 13.18 1.53 0.20
C ARG A 125 12.33 1.23 -1.03
N ASP A 126 11.53 2.19 -1.43
CA ASP A 126 10.86 2.15 -2.72
C ASP A 126 11.87 2.35 -3.86
N LYS A 127 11.76 1.52 -4.89
CA LYS A 127 12.58 1.57 -6.10
C LYS A 127 11.83 2.21 -7.25
N ASN A 128 10.56 1.87 -7.38
CA ASN A 128 9.67 2.39 -8.39
C ASN A 128 8.24 2.44 -7.84
N TRP A 129 7.39 3.25 -8.47
CA TRP A 129 5.97 3.27 -8.14
C TRP A 129 5.14 3.81 -9.31
N THR A 130 3.90 3.36 -9.36
CA THR A 130 2.91 3.76 -10.36
C THR A 130 1.52 3.83 -9.72
N TRP A 131 0.74 4.84 -10.09
CA TRP A 131 -0.63 5.06 -9.65
C TRP A 131 -1.62 4.87 -10.77
N TYR A 132 -2.77 4.32 -10.41
CA TYR A 132 -3.78 3.87 -11.35
C TYR A 132 -5.16 4.43 -11.01
N ASN A 133 -5.98 4.60 -12.04
CA ASN A 133 -7.42 4.84 -11.89
C ASN A 133 -8.20 3.50 -11.75
N LYS A 134 -9.53 3.59 -11.78
CA LYS A 134 -10.42 2.42 -11.66
C LYS A 134 -10.38 1.52 -12.89
N GLU A 135 -10.02 2.10 -14.03
CA GLU A 135 -9.87 1.47 -15.33
C GLU A 135 -8.49 0.78 -15.48
N ASN A 136 -7.62 0.90 -14.47
CA ASN A 136 -6.23 0.41 -14.45
C ASN A 136 -5.30 1.13 -15.44
N GLU A 137 -5.65 2.35 -15.84
CA GLU A 137 -4.79 3.23 -16.60
C GLU A 137 -3.78 3.91 -15.68
N ILE A 138 -2.57 4.11 -16.19
CA ILE A 138 -1.50 4.78 -15.44
C ILE A 138 -1.77 6.28 -15.42
N LEU A 139 -1.95 6.83 -14.21
CA LEU A 139 -2.10 8.27 -13.99
C LEU A 139 -0.74 8.92 -13.70
N TYR A 140 0.02 8.33 -12.78
CA TYR A 140 1.30 8.84 -12.34
C TYR A 140 2.31 7.72 -12.20
N SER A 141 3.56 8.04 -12.45
CA SER A 141 4.71 7.17 -12.20
C SER A 141 5.86 7.98 -11.60
N ARG A 142 6.80 7.27 -10.95
CA ARG A 142 8.02 7.88 -10.40
C ARG A 142 8.78 8.75 -11.40
N GLY A 143 8.79 8.35 -12.68
CA GLY A 143 9.47 9.10 -13.75
C GLY A 143 8.72 10.33 -14.23
N SER A 144 7.42 10.43 -13.96
CA SER A 144 6.57 11.54 -14.40
C SER A 144 6.42 12.66 -13.37
N VAL A 145 6.38 12.34 -12.06
CA VAL A 145 6.08 13.32 -11.00
C VAL A 145 6.76 12.92 -9.68
N GLY A 146 7.18 13.91 -8.87
CA GLY A 146 7.93 13.71 -7.62
C GLY A 146 7.09 13.80 -6.39
N VAL A 147 6.00 13.03 -6.35
CA VAL A 147 4.94 13.32 -5.43
C VAL A 147 5.20 12.79 -4.02
N SER A 148 5.37 13.68 -3.04
CA SER A 148 5.53 13.32 -1.62
C SER A 148 4.26 12.79 -0.95
N PHE A 149 3.06 13.20 -1.40
CA PHE A 149 1.80 12.78 -0.78
C PHE A 149 1.35 11.38 -1.21
N LEU A 150 1.91 10.84 -2.30
CA LEU A 150 1.58 9.51 -2.78
C LEU A 150 2.32 8.42 -1.98
N SER A 151 3.38 8.76 -1.25
CA SER A 151 4.11 7.80 -0.43
C SER A 151 3.18 7.08 0.56
N ILE A 152 3.43 5.79 0.75
CA ILE A 152 2.74 4.97 1.73
C ILE A 152 3.08 5.53 3.13
N PRO A 153 2.10 5.85 3.99
CA PRO A 153 2.35 6.33 5.33
C PRO A 153 3.28 5.38 6.11
N GLU A 154 4.27 5.92 6.81
CA GLU A 154 5.30 5.09 7.47
C GLU A 154 4.69 4.15 8.51
N ASP A 155 3.73 4.64 9.29
CA ASP A 155 2.97 3.88 10.29
C ASP A 155 2.17 2.72 9.68
N LEU A 156 1.75 2.84 8.43
CA LEU A 156 1.03 1.78 7.72
C LEU A 156 1.95 0.62 7.32
N ILE A 157 3.22 0.87 7.03
CA ILE A 157 4.12 -0.10 6.38
C ILE A 157 5.24 -0.63 7.28
N LYS A 158 5.74 0.19 8.22
CA LYS A 158 7.04 0.01 8.90
C LYS A 158 7.33 -1.40 9.37
N ASP A 159 6.60 -1.88 10.38
CA ASP A 159 6.85 -3.21 10.94
C ASP A 159 6.10 -4.31 10.17
N LYS A 160 4.99 -3.94 9.54
CA LYS A 160 4.07 -4.86 8.87
C LYS A 160 4.65 -5.50 7.63
N ILE A 161 5.48 -4.77 6.89
CA ILE A 161 6.14 -5.33 5.71
C ILE A 161 7.14 -6.43 6.08
N PHE A 162 7.84 -6.30 7.21
CA PHE A 162 8.77 -7.34 7.67
C PHE A 162 8.01 -8.55 8.22
N GLU A 163 6.97 -8.34 9.03
CA GLU A 163 6.13 -9.41 9.58
C GLU A 163 5.42 -10.22 8.48
N GLY A 164 4.96 -9.54 7.43
CA GLY A 164 4.22 -10.15 6.34
C GLY A 164 5.10 -10.81 5.28
N VAL A 165 6.21 -10.17 4.90
CA VAL A 165 7.00 -10.56 3.71
C VAL A 165 8.29 -11.30 4.08
N CYS A 166 8.97 -10.92 5.16
CA CYS A 166 10.27 -11.50 5.55
C CYS A 166 10.13 -12.79 6.37
N LYS A 167 9.13 -13.62 6.07
CA LYS A 167 8.97 -14.93 6.72
C LYS A 167 10.07 -15.87 6.20
N ASP A 168 10.73 -16.57 7.12
CA ASP A 168 11.94 -17.39 6.91
C ASP A 168 11.96 -18.24 5.62
#